data_AF-A0A5J4VC77-F1
#
_entry.id   AF-A0A5J4VC77-F1
#
_cell.length_a   1.000
_cell.length_b   1.000
_cell.length_c   1.000
_cell.angle_alpha   90.00
_cell.angle_beta   90.00
_cell.angle_gamma   90.00
#
_symmetry.space_group_name_H-M   'P 1'
#
loop_
_entity.id
_entity.type
_entity.pdbx_description
1 polymer ?
#
loop_
_entity_poly.entity_id
_entity_poly.type
_entity_poly.pdbx_seq_one_letter_code
_entity_poly.pdbx_strand_id
1 'polypeptide(L)'
;MEIPANSTTQDLVSVETYNFDTEEEKNKFLGLFEVLEHLSFPFLASLTIKSEDVKTICVEHENFSGNTVELFIQKQIMLKEAIDEQKLLDFASQGALTLAFLHKHELIHGQISPLNLSITEDDTLRF
;
A
#
# COMPACT_ATOMS: atom_id res chain seq x y z
N MET A 1 -33.97 16.36 13.37
CA MET A 1 -33.37 15.21 12.67
C MET A 1 -31.94 15.62 12.41
N GLU A 2 -31.05 15.29 13.33
CA GLU A 2 -29.64 15.68 13.23
C GLU A 2 -28.95 14.75 12.24
N ILE A 3 -28.27 15.34 11.27
CA ILE A 3 -27.37 14.66 10.36
C ILE A 3 -26.11 14.35 11.19
N PRO A 4 -25.65 13.09 11.30
CA PRO A 4 -24.36 12.84 11.92
C PRO A 4 -23.28 13.35 10.96
N ALA A 5 -22.72 14.51 11.29
CA ALA A 5 -21.44 14.97 10.80
C ALA A 5 -20.35 14.25 11.60
N ASN A 6 -19.76 13.22 11.00
CA ASN A 6 -18.37 12.76 11.19
C ASN A 6 -18.24 11.34 10.61
N SER A 7 -18.10 11.22 9.29
CA SER A 7 -17.28 10.14 8.73
C SER A 7 -15.85 10.67 8.75
N THR A 8 -15.10 10.22 9.75
CA THR A 8 -13.73 10.61 10.08
C THR A 8 -12.82 10.48 8.88
N THR A 9 -12.19 11.57 8.45
CA THR A 9 -11.06 11.58 7.50
C THR A 9 -9.81 10.85 8.05
N GLN A 10 -9.90 10.27 9.26
CA GLN A 10 -8.81 9.64 10.00
C GLN A 10 -8.56 8.17 9.64
N ASP A 11 -9.45 7.51 8.87
CA ASP A 11 -9.31 6.07 8.57
C ASP A 11 -8.69 5.74 7.20
N LEU A 12 -8.45 6.73 6.33
CA LEU A 12 -7.95 6.51 4.96
C LEU A 12 -6.42 6.53 4.83
N VAL A 13 -5.72 6.98 5.86
CA VAL A 13 -4.26 7.12 5.85
C VAL A 13 -3.64 6.57 7.12
N SER A 14 -2.48 5.97 6.99
CA SER A 14 -1.65 5.45 8.06
C SER A 14 -0.38 6.28 8.13
N VAL A 15 0.09 6.55 9.34
CA VAL A 15 1.34 7.28 9.56
C VAL A 15 2.35 6.33 10.21
N GLU A 16 3.51 6.20 9.56
CA GLU A 16 4.60 5.37 10.04
C GLU A 16 5.86 6.21 10.25
N THR A 17 6.59 5.89 11.32
CA THR A 17 7.87 6.55 11.63
C THR A 17 9.00 5.54 11.52
N TYR A 18 9.91 5.79 10.57
CA TYR A 18 11.11 5.00 10.33
C TYR A 18 12.25 5.61 11.14
N ASN A 19 12.96 4.76 11.89
CA ASN A 19 14.10 5.15 12.72
C ASN A 19 15.37 4.52 12.16
N PHE A 20 16.44 5.29 12.05
CA PHE A 20 17.71 4.87 11.47
C PHE A 20 18.86 5.02 12.46
N ASP A 21 19.89 4.19 12.33
CA ASP A 21 21.03 4.22 13.25
C ASP A 21 21.94 5.42 12.97
N THR A 22 22.05 5.82 11.69
CA THR A 22 22.92 6.91 11.22
C THR A 22 22.19 7.87 10.27
N GLU A 23 22.65 9.12 10.20
CA GLU A 23 22.12 10.09 9.21
C GLU A 23 22.40 9.64 7.77
N GLU A 24 23.55 9.00 7.53
CA GLU A 24 23.94 8.52 6.20
C GLU A 24 23.00 7.41 5.69
N GLU A 25 22.58 6.50 6.56
CA GLU A 25 21.59 5.48 6.23
C GLU A 25 20.22 6.13 5.97
N LYS A 26 19.78 7.02 6.86
CA LYS A 26 18.53 7.77 6.71
C LYS A 26 18.46 8.50 5.37
N ASN A 27 19.52 9.18 4.97
CA ASN A 27 19.56 9.93 3.71
C ASN A 27 19.44 9.03 2.47
N LYS A 28 19.88 7.76 2.54
CA LYS A 28 19.66 6.80 1.44
C LYS A 28 18.18 6.43 1.32
N PHE A 29 17.51 6.20 2.45
CA PHE A 29 16.07 5.89 2.46
C PHE A 29 15.21 7.09 2.13
N LEU A 30 15.63 8.30 2.52
CA LEU A 30 14.95 9.54 2.14
C LEU A 30 14.84 9.67 0.63
N GLY A 31 15.95 9.48 -0.10
CA GLY A 31 15.93 9.52 -1.57
C GLY A 31 14.99 8.47 -2.19
N LEU A 32 14.82 7.31 -1.56
CA LEU A 32 13.82 6.32 -1.99
C LEU A 32 12.39 6.82 -1.76
N PHE A 33 12.10 7.38 -0.58
CA PHE A 33 10.78 7.92 -0.27
C PHE A 33 10.42 9.10 -1.18
N GLU A 34 11.37 9.99 -1.50
CA GLU A 34 11.16 11.09 -2.44
C GLU A 34 10.79 10.59 -3.84
N VAL A 35 11.44 9.52 -4.31
CA VAL A 35 11.06 8.87 -5.58
C VAL A 35 9.64 8.31 -5.48
N LEU A 36 9.33 7.56 -4.42
CA LEU A 36 8.02 6.93 -4.23
C LEU A 36 6.88 7.94 -4.13
N GLU A 37 7.08 9.07 -3.45
CA GLU A 37 6.10 10.16 -3.32
C GLU A 37 5.71 10.77 -4.67
N HIS A 38 6.62 10.76 -5.64
CA HIS A 38 6.36 11.29 -7.00
C HIS A 38 5.82 10.24 -7.97
N LEU A 39 5.79 8.96 -7.59
CA LEU A 39 5.20 7.92 -8.42
C LEU A 39 3.68 7.93 -8.29
N SER A 40 3.01 8.00 -9.43
CA SER A 40 1.56 7.88 -9.50
C SER A 40 1.20 6.76 -10.46
N PHE A 41 0.55 5.73 -9.93
CA PHE A 41 0.07 4.59 -10.69
C PHE A 41 -1.24 4.07 -10.11
N PRO A 42 -2.24 3.68 -10.93
CA PRO A 42 -3.58 3.33 -10.43
C PRO A 42 -3.65 2.19 -9.42
N PHE A 43 -2.64 1.34 -9.36
CA PHE A 43 -2.59 0.15 -8.50
C PHE A 43 -1.41 0.20 -7.51
N LEU A 44 -0.77 1.36 -7.34
CA LEU A 44 0.29 1.60 -6.36
C LEU A 44 -0.25 2.50 -5.25
N ALA A 45 -0.07 2.10 -4.00
CA ALA A 45 -0.44 2.91 -2.85
C ALA A 45 0.38 4.21 -2.83
N SER A 46 -0.30 5.34 -2.61
CA SER A 46 0.38 6.62 -2.48
C SER A 46 1.07 6.75 -1.12
N LEU A 47 2.21 7.45 -1.13
CA LEU A 47 3.01 7.78 0.05
C LEU A 47 3.37 9.26 0.01
N THR A 48 3.45 9.89 1.18
CA THR A 48 3.80 11.30 1.36
C THR A 48 4.71 11.47 2.56
N ILE A 49 5.80 12.22 2.40
CA ILE A 49 6.72 12.52 3.49
C ILE A 49 6.12 13.66 4.33
N LYS A 50 5.91 13.41 5.63
CA LYS A 50 5.29 14.40 6.55
C LYS A 50 6.32 15.23 7.27
N SER A 51 7.40 14.59 7.74
CA SER A 51 8.48 15.28 8.43
C SER A 51 9.76 14.46 8.41
N GLU A 52 10.86 15.17 8.58
CA GLU A 52 12.21 14.63 8.62
C GLU A 52 12.94 15.21 9.85
N ASP A 53 13.64 14.35 10.58
CA ASP A 53 14.58 14.75 11.64
C ASP A 53 15.93 14.03 11.41
N VAL A 54 16.92 14.26 12.27
CA VAL A 54 18.29 13.74 12.19
C VAL A 54 18.31 12.24 11.85
N LYS A 55 17.50 11.43 12.57
CA LYS A 55 17.49 9.97 12.44
C LYS A 55 16.14 9.37 12.11
N THR A 56 15.15 10.19 11.76
CA THR A 56 13.79 9.70 11.55
C THR A 56 13.17 10.30 10.30
N ILE A 57 12.31 9.49 9.67
CA ILE A 57 11.45 9.91 8.57
C ILE A 57 10.03 9.50 8.94
N CYS A 58 9.12 10.46 8.90
CA CYS A 58 7.69 10.24 9.10
C CYS A 58 7.00 10.25 7.75
N VAL A 59 6.32 9.16 7.40
CA VAL A 59 5.59 9.02 6.15
C VAL A 59 4.12 8.75 6.44
N GLU A 60 3.27 9.29 5.59
CA GLU A 60 1.85 9.01 5.52
C GLU A 60 1.60 8.21 4.25
N HIS A 61 0.82 7.14 4.33
CA HIS A 61 0.45 6.34 3.17
C HIS A 61 -1.01 5.94 3.26
N GLU A 62 -1.59 5.52 2.14
CA GLU A 62 -2.96 5.03 2.15
C GLU A 62 -3.12 3.83 3.10
N ASN A 63 -4.19 3.83 3.88
CA ASN A 63 -4.53 2.77 4.81
C ASN A 63 -5.59 1.86 4.21
N PHE A 64 -5.24 0.60 3.99
CA PHE A 64 -6.15 -0.44 3.53
C PHE A 64 -6.27 -1.59 4.52
N SER A 65 -6.05 -1.29 5.81
CA SER A 65 -6.01 -2.29 6.87
C SER A 65 -7.24 -3.21 6.85
N GLY A 66 -6.99 -4.52 6.91
CA GLY A 66 -8.03 -5.54 7.06
C GLY A 66 -8.65 -6.09 5.76
N ASN A 67 -8.21 -5.63 4.58
CA ASN A 67 -8.68 -6.16 3.31
C ASN A 67 -7.54 -6.52 2.35
N THR A 68 -6.76 -7.56 2.68
CA THR A 68 -5.69 -8.06 1.82
C THR A 68 -6.14 -9.22 0.94
N VAL A 69 -5.39 -9.48 -0.14
CA VAL A 69 -5.62 -10.67 -1.00
C VAL A 69 -5.50 -11.96 -0.19
N GLU A 70 -4.57 -12.04 0.77
CA GLU A 70 -4.47 -13.17 1.69
C GLU A 70 -5.77 -13.40 2.47
N LEU A 71 -6.31 -12.34 3.09
CA LEU A 71 -7.55 -12.44 3.87
C LEU A 71 -8.76 -12.78 2.98
N PHE A 72 -8.79 -12.28 1.75
CA PHE A 72 -9.81 -12.63 0.76
C PHE A 72 -9.78 -14.13 0.43
N ILE A 73 -8.61 -14.69 0.15
CA ILE A 73 -8.44 -16.13 -0.15
C ILE A 73 -8.84 -16.98 1.07
N GLN A 74 -8.36 -16.60 2.27
CA GLN A 74 -8.67 -17.33 3.50
C GLN A 74 -10.17 -17.35 3.82
N LYS A 75 -10.88 -16.23 3.61
CA LYS A 75 -12.34 -16.15 3.81
C LYS A 75 -13.08 -17.13 2.91
N GLN A 76 -12.76 -17.20 1.61
CA GLN A 76 -13.42 -18.11 0.68
C GLN A 76 -13.18 -19.58 1.04
N ILE A 77 -11.94 -19.93 1.43
CA ILE A 77 -11.60 -21.27 1.91
C ILE A 77 -12.42 -21.63 3.16
N MET A 78 -12.48 -20.73 4.14
CA MET A 78 -13.20 -20.95 5.39
C MET A 78 -14.71 -21.15 5.17
N LEU A 79 -15.30 -20.35 4.28
CA LEU A 79 -16.72 -20.41 3.94
C LEU A 79 -17.08 -21.60 3.02
N LYS A 80 -16.08 -22.31 2.48
CA LYS A 80 -16.23 -23.36 1.45
C LYS A 80 -16.98 -22.85 0.22
N GLU A 81 -16.84 -21.56 -0.07
CA GLU A 81 -17.39 -20.96 -1.28
C GLU A 81 -16.48 -21.30 -2.46
N ALA A 82 -17.08 -21.35 -3.66
CA ALA A 82 -16.28 -21.41 -4.87
C ALA A 82 -15.48 -20.12 -4.97
N ILE A 83 -14.18 -20.25 -5.22
CA ILE A 83 -13.30 -19.09 -5.37
C ILE A 83 -13.75 -18.30 -6.60
N ASP A 84 -13.94 -17.00 -6.43
CA ASP A 84 -14.09 -16.09 -7.57
C ASP A 84 -12.78 -16.00 -8.36
N GLU A 85 -12.63 -16.88 -9.36
CA GLU A 85 -11.44 -17.00 -10.20
C GLU A 85 -11.17 -15.73 -11.00
N GLN A 86 -12.21 -15.02 -11.44
CA GLN A 86 -12.05 -13.79 -12.22
C GLN A 86 -11.42 -12.70 -11.35
N LYS A 87 -11.88 -12.54 -10.10
CA LYS A 87 -11.25 -11.59 -9.15
C LYS A 87 -9.78 -11.90 -8.90
N LEU A 88 -9.42 -13.17 -8.75
CA LEU A 88 -8.01 -13.55 -8.58
C LEU A 88 -7.16 -13.20 -9.80
N LEU A 89 -7.68 -13.43 -11.01
CA LEU A 89 -7.00 -13.06 -12.25
C LEU A 89 -6.85 -11.54 -12.39
N ASP A 90 -7.87 -10.78 -11.97
CA ASP A 90 -7.83 -9.32 -11.97
C ASP A 90 -6.76 -8.81 -10.99
N PHE A 91 -6.70 -9.34 -9.77
CA PHE A 91 -5.65 -9.01 -8.79
C PHE A 91 -4.25 -9.36 -9.29
N ALA A 92 -4.07 -10.54 -9.89
CA ALA A 92 -2.79 -10.95 -10.46
C ALA A 92 -2.36 -10.00 -11.61
N SER A 93 -3.30 -9.60 -12.45
CA SER A 93 -3.06 -8.69 -13.56
C SER A 93 -2.66 -7.29 -13.08
N GLN A 94 -3.40 -6.75 -12.11
CA GLN A 94 -3.11 -5.44 -11.51
C GLN A 94 -1.75 -5.44 -10.81
N GLY A 95 -1.43 -6.51 -10.07
CA GLY A 95 -0.13 -6.68 -9.41
C GLY A 95 1.02 -6.74 -10.41
N ALA A 96 0.86 -7.49 -11.50
CA ALA A 96 1.87 -7.56 -12.57
C ALA A 96 2.08 -6.20 -13.25
N LEU A 97 1.01 -5.43 -13.46
CA LEU A 97 1.09 -4.07 -13.99
C LEU A 97 1.83 -3.12 -13.06
N THR A 98 1.60 -3.18 -11.74
CA THR A 98 2.35 -2.38 -10.76
C THR A 98 3.83 -2.75 -10.76
N LEU A 99 4.17 -4.03 -10.80
CA LEU A 99 5.56 -4.48 -10.88
C LEU A 99 6.25 -4.00 -12.16
N ALA A 100 5.57 -4.07 -13.31
CA ALA A 100 6.10 -3.55 -14.56
C ALA A 100 6.32 -2.03 -14.49
N PHE A 101 5.42 -1.29 -13.84
CA PHE A 101 5.58 0.14 -13.59
C PHE A 101 6.78 0.45 -12.68
N LEU A 102 6.96 -0.28 -11.58
CA LEU A 102 8.10 -0.10 -10.67
C LEU A 102 9.43 -0.41 -11.36
N HIS A 103 9.51 -1.52 -12.10
CA HIS A 103 10.72 -1.90 -12.83
C HIS A 103 11.11 -0.90 -13.92
N LYS A 104 10.13 -0.22 -14.54
CA LYS A 104 10.39 0.89 -15.47
C LYS A 104 11.09 2.07 -14.80
N HIS A 105 10.93 2.24 -13.49
CA HIS A 105 11.58 3.26 -12.67
C HIS A 105 12.79 2.70 -11.89
N GLU A 106 13.30 1.53 -12.28
CA GLU A 106 14.45 0.86 -11.64
C GLU A 106 14.24 0.52 -10.16
N LEU A 107 12.97 0.44 -9.72
CA LEU A 107 12.61 0.05 -8.36
C LEU A 107 12.27 -1.43 -8.29
N ILE A 108 12.86 -2.13 -7.31
CA ILE A 108 12.56 -3.52 -7.00
C ILE A 108 11.72 -3.54 -5.72
N HIS A 109 10.53 -4.13 -5.75
CA HIS A 109 9.64 -4.17 -4.58
C HIS A 109 10.24 -4.94 -3.39
N GLY A 110 11.03 -5.99 -3.63
CA GLY A 110 11.76 -6.74 -2.60
C GLY A 110 10.93 -7.71 -1.75
N GLN A 111 9.61 -7.47 -1.59
CA GLN A 111 8.72 -8.29 -0.77
C GLN A 111 7.33 -8.47 -1.41
N ILE A 112 7.27 -9.27 -2.48
CA ILE A 112 6.01 -9.60 -3.16
C ILE A 112 5.31 -10.73 -2.39
N SER A 113 4.14 -10.44 -1.82
CA SER A 113 3.35 -11.39 -1.02
C SER A 113 1.87 -10.97 -1.01
N PRO A 114 0.90 -11.91 -0.98
CA PRO A 114 -0.53 -11.60 -0.83
C PRO A 114 -0.88 -10.79 0.43
N LEU A 115 0.00 -10.77 1.44
CA LEU A 115 -0.13 -9.97 2.65
C LEU A 115 0.12 -8.48 2.42
N ASN A 116 0.92 -8.14 1.41
CA ASN A 116 1.27 -6.76 1.05
C ASN A 116 0.37 -6.24 -0.09
N LEU A 117 -0.66 -7.00 -0.47
CA LEU A 117 -1.59 -6.64 -1.52
C LEU A 117 -2.93 -6.31 -0.89
N SER A 118 -3.29 -5.04 -0.95
CA SER A 118 -4.55 -4.54 -0.40
C SER A 118 -5.62 -4.48 -1.47
N ILE A 119 -6.88 -4.60 -1.05
CA ILE A 119 -8.07 -4.52 -1.89
C ILE A 119 -8.91 -3.35 -1.39
N THR A 120 -9.21 -2.40 -2.26
CA THR A 120 -10.08 -1.25 -1.98
C THR A 120 -11.55 -1.63 -2.03
N GLU A 121 -12.44 -0.74 -1.56
CA GLU A 121 -13.89 -0.98 -1.55
C GLU A 121 -14.49 -1.22 -2.95
N ASP A 122 -13.85 -0.71 -4.00
CA ASP A 122 -14.24 -0.90 -5.40
C ASP A 122 -13.60 -2.13 -6.06
N ASP A 123 -13.09 -3.09 -5.26
CA ASP A 123 -12.41 -4.31 -5.71
C ASP A 123 -11.11 -4.04 -6.52
N THR A 124 -10.50 -2.87 -6.37
CA THR A 124 -9.20 -2.57 -6.98
C THR A 124 -8.04 -2.96 -6.07
N LEU A 125 -6.95 -3.45 -6.65
CA LEU A 125 -5.70 -3.74 -5.95
C LEU A 125 -4.95 -2.44 -5.63
N ARG A 126 -4.36 -2.41 -4.45
CA ARG A 126 -3.35 -1.44 -4.03
C ARG A 126 -2.12 -2.19 -3.52
N PHE A 127 -1.05 -2.04 -4.27
CA PHE A 127 0.28 -2.57 -3.96
C PHE A 127 1.03 -1.61 -3.04
#